data_AF-A0A821N2U4-F1
#
_entry.id   AF-A0A821N2U4-F1
#
_cell.length_a   1.000
_cell.length_b   1.000
_cell.length_c   1.000
_cell.angle_alpha   90.00
_cell.angle_beta   90.00
_cell.angle_gamma   90.00
#
_symmetry.space_group_name_H-M   'P 1'
#
loop_
_entity.id
_entity.type
_entity.pdbx_description
1 polymer ?
#
loop_
_entity_poly.entity_id
_entity_poly.type
_entity_poly.pdbx_seq_one_letter_code
_entity_poly.pdbx_strand_id
1 'polypeptide(L)'
;METIQRIIQRLQQYRVIQTMFIVYSDRDTDNHLLSIIDNLHIFQTQELMFEVLEKRTEEIEKQHLDGGLFTTFYRKEKSLKDVREDLATFVWTHVFKVVLMSMPYNSLEAKGEMLRECRAYYRNDVVQLAQINEFERKYQSKDAIRWYTKPGFLFYLVNKALRSQDIWALYKFRYFIIDLYCRLDEVSNSQPFSSIRLYRGAKLNRDELEQLQVGCLISTNGFLSCSSDRNVAEMFIGIDPMIDRSSSHNRDAWQQFVLFIIDVDRRTSMNTILADVSHESEVPDENEMIFNFGSTFIINEICFDNNECIWSIQMSASSGNARINNQYEKYIHIRLQDINPSILFGHALRDIGGDFGQSMIYFHRLLRTLPIDHVERPNIYYNLGRLYRFIEKFEKSLNYFRCALLLIRRLLPERMFDYCRILGGIGTVYSYLGDSERALKLLRQALILQKKSFPESHIEIPFHLNRLGHAYFKAKQYNHALLILDSAEKILQTKMPIDHHEYAHTLHTMGLVYRALDDDKKALIYFQEALRKRHSLLGKDHPYLACTYYQLSLIHNTRAEYEIALDYVQKSLNIQLIKLPHTHSELKLSRELLRRLQQHQ
;
A
#
# COMPACT_ATOMS: atom_id res chain seq x y z
N MET A 1 48.37 1.84 4.93
CA MET A 1 48.09 1.66 6.37
C MET A 1 48.39 2.91 7.20
N GLU A 2 49.61 3.43 7.22
CA GLU A 2 49.94 4.68 7.96
C GLU A 2 49.07 5.89 7.57
N THR A 3 48.74 6.03 6.28
CA THR A 3 47.86 7.10 5.78
C THR A 3 46.45 7.02 6.37
N ILE A 4 45.91 5.80 6.49
CA ILE A 4 44.56 5.56 7.06
C ILE A 4 44.57 5.87 8.56
N GLN A 5 45.61 5.45 9.29
CA GLN A 5 45.76 5.77 10.71
C GLN A 5 45.84 7.28 10.97
N ARG A 6 46.60 8.02 10.14
CA ARG A 6 46.65 9.50 10.25
C ARG A 6 45.29 10.15 9.99
N ILE A 7 44.55 9.67 9.00
CA ILE A 7 43.21 10.20 8.68
C ILE A 7 42.25 9.94 9.84
N ILE A 8 42.24 8.72 10.37
CA ILE A 8 41.41 8.31 11.52
C ILE A 8 41.71 9.17 12.77
N GLN A 9 42.99 9.34 13.13
CA GLN A 9 43.38 10.16 14.28
C GLN A 9 42.96 11.64 14.13
N ARG A 10 42.97 12.15 12.90
CA ARG A 10 42.48 13.50 12.59
C ARG A 10 40.96 13.60 12.72
N LEU A 11 40.23 12.58 12.29
CA LEU A 11 38.77 12.53 12.36
C LEU A 11 38.26 12.37 13.80
N GLN A 12 39.00 11.69 14.69
CA GLN A 12 38.68 11.56 16.11
C GLN A 12 38.64 12.89 16.88
N GLN A 13 39.27 13.95 16.35
CA GLN A 13 39.23 15.29 16.96
C GLN A 13 37.85 15.95 16.84
N TYR A 14 36.96 15.42 16.00
CA TYR A 14 35.62 15.93 15.80
C TYR A 14 34.60 15.13 16.64
N ARG A 15 34.05 15.77 17.68
CA ARG A 15 33.01 15.20 18.58
C ARG A 15 31.70 14.79 17.89
N VAL A 16 31.54 15.05 16.59
CA VAL A 16 30.30 14.81 15.81
C VAL A 16 30.30 13.44 15.13
N ILE A 17 31.46 12.81 14.96
CA ILE A 17 31.56 11.52 14.26
C ILE A 17 31.27 10.38 15.25
N GLN A 18 30.08 9.78 15.14
CA GLN A 18 29.62 8.72 16.05
C GLN A 18 30.05 7.30 15.63
N THR A 19 30.15 7.05 14.33
CA THR A 19 30.47 5.73 13.73
C THR A 19 31.24 5.93 12.43
N MET A 20 32.19 5.03 12.11
CA MET A 20 33.00 5.13 10.89
C MET A 20 33.05 3.77 10.18
N PHE A 21 32.86 3.79 8.85
CA PHE A 21 32.84 2.62 7.99
C PHE A 21 34.02 2.66 7.02
N ILE A 22 34.79 1.57 6.93
CA ILE A 22 35.92 1.45 6.02
C ILE A 22 35.72 0.22 5.14
N VAL A 23 35.76 0.40 3.82
CA VAL A 23 35.81 -0.71 2.86
C VAL A 23 37.26 -0.91 2.45
N TYR A 24 37.77 -2.12 2.62
CA TYR A 24 39.17 -2.47 2.36
C TYR A 24 39.29 -3.84 1.71
N SER A 25 40.05 -3.93 0.61
CA SER A 25 40.03 -5.09 -0.30
C SER A 25 41.05 -6.18 0.00
N ASP A 26 41.95 -6.00 0.98
CA ASP A 26 43.06 -6.92 1.25
C ASP A 26 42.89 -7.67 2.58
N ARG A 27 43.13 -8.99 2.58
CA ARG A 27 42.72 -9.94 3.65
C ARG A 27 43.49 -9.79 4.95
N ASP A 28 44.70 -9.22 4.92
CA ASP A 28 45.63 -9.22 6.06
C ASP A 28 45.64 -7.88 6.81
N THR A 29 44.46 -7.35 7.15
CA THR A 29 44.39 -6.20 8.06
C THR A 29 44.12 -6.62 9.49
N ASP A 30 45.20 -6.53 10.28
CA ASP A 30 45.32 -6.80 11.70
C ASP A 30 44.11 -6.38 12.55
N ASN A 31 43.75 -7.26 13.48
CA ASN A 31 42.91 -7.00 14.66
C ASN A 31 43.30 -5.72 15.46
N HIS A 32 44.46 -5.13 15.17
CA HIS A 32 44.96 -3.92 15.78
C HIS A 32 44.14 -2.66 15.44
N LEU A 33 43.50 -2.56 14.25
CA LEU A 33 42.62 -1.42 13.92
C LEU A 33 41.31 -1.43 14.72
N LEU A 34 40.76 -2.62 14.98
CA LEU A 34 39.56 -2.81 15.82
C LEU A 34 39.84 -2.48 17.29
N SER A 35 41.08 -2.66 17.75
CA SER A 35 41.48 -2.36 19.15
C SER A 35 41.58 -0.86 19.48
N ILE A 36 41.55 0.02 18.47
CA ILE A 36 41.76 1.47 18.64
C ILE A 36 40.43 2.23 18.73
N ILE A 37 39.29 1.64 18.30
CA ILE A 37 38.01 2.35 18.18
C ILE A 37 36.80 1.41 18.40
N ASP A 38 35.97 1.71 19.40
CA ASP A 38 34.79 0.90 19.75
C ASP A 38 33.67 0.89 18.67
N ASN A 39 33.67 1.86 17.73
CA ASN A 39 32.64 2.05 16.69
C ASN A 39 33.20 2.03 15.25
N LEU A 40 34.34 1.38 15.02
CA LEU A 40 34.91 1.21 13.67
C LEU A 40 34.44 -0.10 13.05
N HIS A 41 33.82 -0.02 11.87
CA HIS A 41 33.33 -1.18 11.13
C HIS A 41 34.09 -1.32 9.81
N ILE A 42 34.80 -2.44 9.65
CA ILE A 42 35.62 -2.72 8.48
C ILE A 42 34.92 -3.79 7.63
N PHE A 43 34.79 -3.54 6.33
CA PHE A 43 34.14 -4.43 5.38
C PHE A 43 35.07 -4.79 4.23
N GLN A 44 35.01 -6.04 3.79
CA GLN A 44 35.85 -6.56 2.71
C GLN A 44 35.41 -6.08 1.33
N THR A 45 34.11 -5.89 1.15
CA THR A 45 33.53 -5.34 -0.07
C THR A 45 32.47 -4.30 0.27
N GLN A 46 32.19 -3.47 -0.73
CA GLN A 46 31.15 -2.46 -0.62
C GLN A 46 29.76 -3.10 -0.51
N GLU A 47 29.51 -4.26 -1.15
CA GLU A 47 28.23 -4.96 -1.02
C GLU A 47 27.97 -5.45 0.41
N LEU A 48 28.98 -6.04 1.07
CA LEU A 48 28.83 -6.55 2.44
C LEU A 48 28.56 -5.43 3.44
N MET A 49 29.20 -4.27 3.24
CA MET A 49 28.91 -3.06 4.02
C MET A 49 27.45 -2.64 3.87
N PHE A 50 26.96 -2.57 2.64
CA PHE A 50 25.57 -2.20 2.38
C PHE A 50 24.58 -3.20 2.96
N GLU A 51 24.82 -4.51 2.83
CA GLU A 51 23.96 -5.55 3.38
C GLU A 51 23.83 -5.45 4.92
N VAL A 52 24.95 -5.23 5.62
CA VAL A 52 24.94 -5.09 7.08
C VAL A 52 24.30 -3.78 7.52
N LEU A 53 24.52 -2.69 6.78
CA LEU A 53 23.86 -1.41 7.02
C LEU A 53 22.36 -1.50 6.81
N GLU A 54 21.91 -2.10 5.71
CA GLU A 54 20.50 -2.34 5.42
C GLU A 54 19.87 -3.16 6.54
N LYS A 55 20.48 -4.28 6.93
CA LYS A 55 19.98 -5.15 7.99
C LYS A 55 19.89 -4.45 9.35
N ARG A 56 20.90 -3.67 9.75
CA ARG A 56 20.86 -2.88 10.99
C ARG A 56 19.80 -1.78 10.94
N THR A 57 19.62 -1.14 9.79
CA THR A 57 18.59 -0.13 9.59
C THR A 57 17.21 -0.76 9.73
N GLU A 58 16.98 -1.93 9.10
CA GLU A 58 15.74 -2.71 9.27
C GLU A 58 15.50 -3.17 10.72
N GLU A 59 16.54 -3.53 11.47
CA GLU A 59 16.44 -3.91 12.88
C GLU A 59 16.03 -2.73 13.77
N ILE A 60 16.58 -1.54 13.53
CA ILE A 60 16.18 -0.29 14.20
C ILE A 60 14.73 0.07 13.84
N GLU A 61 14.34 -0.08 12.57
CA GLU A 61 12.95 0.13 12.12
C GLU A 61 11.96 -0.82 12.82
N LYS A 62 12.33 -2.10 12.99
CA LYS A 62 11.53 -3.11 13.71
C LYS A 62 11.38 -2.78 15.20
N GLN A 63 12.36 -2.14 15.82
CA GLN A 63 12.31 -1.75 17.24
C GLN A 63 11.40 -0.55 17.52
N HIS A 64 10.99 0.22 16.51
CA HIS A 64 10.12 1.40 16.64
C HIS A 64 8.64 1.15 16.28
N LEU A 65 8.15 -0.07 16.49
CA LEU A 65 6.75 -0.49 16.22
C LEU A 65 5.65 0.23 17.03
N ASP A 66 5.97 1.24 17.84
CA ASP A 66 5.01 2.08 18.56
C ASP A 66 4.39 3.17 17.67
N GLY A 67 3.88 2.81 16.48
CA GLY A 67 2.87 3.55 15.71
C GLY A 67 3.09 5.07 15.50
N GLY A 68 4.33 5.55 15.59
CA GLY A 68 4.71 6.96 15.60
C GLY A 68 6.15 7.13 15.10
N LEU A 69 6.37 8.23 14.39
CA LEU A 69 7.39 8.45 13.36
C LEU A 69 7.18 7.66 12.06
N PHE A 70 7.68 8.26 10.97
CA PHE A 70 7.67 7.73 9.62
C PHE A 70 8.57 6.48 9.48
N THR A 71 8.27 5.43 10.23
CA THR A 71 9.12 4.24 10.41
C THR A 71 9.43 3.51 9.11
N THR A 72 8.61 3.68 8.08
CA THR A 72 8.77 3.07 6.75
C THR A 72 9.40 4.01 5.72
N PHE A 73 9.81 5.23 6.09
CA PHE A 73 10.53 6.16 5.21
C PHE A 73 11.93 5.69 4.83
N TYR A 74 12.42 4.62 5.44
CA TYR A 74 13.71 4.01 5.11
C TYR A 74 13.56 2.89 4.06
N ARG A 75 12.33 2.55 3.64
CA ARG A 75 12.08 1.66 2.51
C ARG A 75 12.65 2.23 1.22
N LYS A 76 13.06 1.35 0.31
CA LYS A 76 13.52 1.69 -1.05
C LYS A 76 12.47 2.57 -1.76
N GLU A 77 12.85 3.81 -2.04
CA GLU A 77 12.04 4.75 -2.82
C GLU A 77 11.93 4.26 -4.28
N LYS A 78 10.75 4.42 -4.88
CA LYS A 78 10.53 4.16 -6.30
C LYS A 78 9.98 5.41 -6.97
N SER A 79 10.50 5.74 -8.15
CA SER A 79 10.07 6.91 -8.90
C SER A 79 8.85 6.63 -9.78
N LEU A 80 8.79 5.42 -10.36
CA LEU A 80 7.73 4.99 -11.25
C LEU A 80 6.93 3.82 -10.65
N LYS A 81 5.67 3.72 -11.07
CA LYS A 81 4.80 2.57 -10.86
C LYS A 81 4.45 1.99 -12.22
N ASP A 82 4.73 0.71 -12.37
CA ASP A 82 4.17 -0.07 -13.47
C ASP A 82 2.66 -0.22 -13.27
N VAL A 83 1.87 0.02 -14.32
CA VAL A 83 0.40 0.03 -14.31
C VAL A 83 -0.15 -1.13 -15.15
N ARG A 84 0.65 -2.16 -15.46
CA ARG A 84 0.10 -3.38 -16.05
C ARG A 84 -1.09 -3.88 -15.22
N GLU A 85 -2.13 -4.35 -15.92
CA GLU A 85 -3.44 -4.72 -15.35
C GLU A 85 -3.36 -5.87 -14.32
N ASP A 86 -2.21 -6.53 -14.22
CA ASP A 86 -1.86 -7.58 -13.26
C ASP A 86 -1.26 -7.05 -11.94
N LEU A 87 -1.03 -5.74 -11.81
CA LEU A 87 -0.37 -5.13 -10.64
C LEU A 87 -1.36 -4.51 -9.65
N ALA A 88 -1.72 -5.29 -8.65
CA ALA A 88 -2.44 -4.91 -7.43
C ALA A 88 -2.04 -3.57 -6.78
N THR A 89 -0.75 -3.21 -6.83
CA THR A 89 -0.19 -2.00 -6.22
C THR A 89 -0.84 -0.71 -6.75
N PHE A 90 -1.25 -0.73 -8.02
CA PHE A 90 -1.91 0.39 -8.66
C PHE A 90 -3.33 0.61 -8.09
N VAL A 91 -4.16 -0.44 -8.08
CA VAL A 91 -5.54 -0.38 -7.57
C VAL A 91 -5.56 0.05 -6.10
N TRP A 92 -4.62 -0.45 -5.30
CA TRP A 92 -4.48 -0.04 -3.90
C TRP A 92 -4.27 1.46 -3.73
N THR A 93 -3.36 2.06 -4.51
CA THR A 93 -3.07 3.49 -4.45
C THR A 93 -4.30 4.31 -4.81
N HIS A 94 -5.03 3.88 -5.83
CA HIS A 94 -6.23 4.56 -6.28
C HIS A 94 -7.36 4.46 -5.24
N VAL A 95 -7.61 3.27 -4.69
CA VAL A 95 -8.58 3.09 -3.61
C VAL A 95 -8.22 3.96 -2.40
N PHE A 96 -6.94 3.96 -2.01
CA PHE A 96 -6.46 4.80 -0.93
C PHE A 96 -6.68 6.29 -1.24
N LYS A 97 -6.38 6.75 -2.46
CA LYS A 97 -6.63 8.12 -2.92
C LYS A 97 -8.10 8.51 -2.74
N VAL A 98 -9.03 7.73 -3.29
CA VAL A 98 -10.47 8.06 -3.24
C VAL A 98 -10.97 8.09 -1.79
N VAL A 99 -10.53 7.15 -0.95
CA VAL A 99 -10.88 7.13 0.48
C VAL A 99 -10.30 8.34 1.21
N LEU A 100 -9.05 8.71 0.92
CA LEU A 100 -8.38 9.87 1.50
C LEU A 100 -9.12 11.16 1.12
N MET A 101 -9.45 11.33 -0.16
CA MET A 101 -10.19 12.49 -0.69
C MET A 101 -11.62 12.57 -0.16
N SER A 102 -12.18 11.46 0.33
CA SER A 102 -13.51 11.44 0.95
C SER A 102 -13.48 11.80 2.44
N MET A 103 -12.29 11.97 3.04
CA MET A 103 -12.17 12.39 4.44
C MET A 103 -12.48 13.89 4.60
N PRO A 104 -12.88 14.34 5.81
CA PRO A 104 -13.14 15.75 6.05
C PRO A 104 -11.89 16.60 5.79
N TYR A 105 -11.96 17.50 4.80
CA TYR A 105 -10.84 18.30 4.29
C TYR A 105 -10.33 19.34 5.32
N ASN A 106 -11.21 19.89 6.16
CA ASN A 106 -10.88 20.91 7.18
C ASN A 106 -10.77 20.37 8.61
N SER A 107 -10.06 19.25 8.80
CA SER A 107 -9.86 18.70 10.14
C SER A 107 -8.66 19.37 10.84
N LEU A 108 -8.93 20.28 11.78
CA LEU A 108 -7.92 20.83 12.71
C LEU A 108 -7.15 19.72 13.44
N GLU A 109 -7.82 18.59 13.70
CA GLU A 109 -7.20 17.39 14.26
C GLU A 109 -6.15 16.81 13.32
N ALA A 110 -6.45 16.69 12.02
CA ALA A 110 -5.50 16.21 11.02
C ALA A 110 -4.29 17.15 10.87
N LYS A 111 -4.51 18.47 10.85
CA LYS A 111 -3.42 19.47 10.86
C LYS A 111 -2.54 19.30 12.10
N GLY A 112 -3.13 19.27 13.30
CA GLY A 112 -2.39 19.13 14.55
C GLY A 112 -1.63 17.81 14.64
N GLU A 113 -2.21 16.74 14.13
CA GLU A 113 -1.56 15.43 14.04
C GLU A 113 -0.32 15.46 13.12
N MET A 114 -0.49 15.96 11.90
CA MET A 114 0.60 16.11 10.93
C MET A 114 1.76 16.89 11.54
N LEU A 115 1.48 18.02 12.18
CA LEU A 115 2.50 18.90 12.76
C LEU A 115 3.21 18.25 13.95
N ARG A 116 2.51 17.48 14.79
CA ARG A 116 3.15 16.73 15.89
C ARG A 116 4.18 15.72 15.36
N GLU A 117 3.83 14.96 14.33
CA GLU A 117 4.75 14.00 13.71
C GLU A 117 5.93 14.71 13.04
N CYS A 118 5.69 15.81 12.33
CA CYS A 118 6.75 16.60 11.70
C CYS A 118 7.73 17.17 12.74
N ARG A 119 7.22 17.68 13.87
CA ARG A 119 8.06 18.16 15.00
C ARG A 119 8.86 17.04 15.64
N ALA A 120 8.26 15.86 15.79
CA ALA A 120 8.95 14.70 16.33
C ALA A 120 10.08 14.23 15.39
N TYR A 121 9.84 14.23 14.07
CA TYR A 121 10.83 13.88 13.06
C TYR A 121 11.99 14.88 13.00
N TYR A 122 11.68 16.18 12.97
CA TYR A 122 12.66 17.28 12.92
C TYR A 122 13.05 17.82 14.31
N ARG A 123 12.95 17.01 15.37
CA ARG A 123 13.16 17.46 16.76
C ARG A 123 14.51 18.17 17.00
N ASN A 124 15.52 17.85 16.20
CA ASN A 124 16.87 18.40 16.30
C ASN A 124 17.22 19.39 15.17
N ASP A 125 16.28 19.72 14.29
CA ASP A 125 16.48 20.63 13.16
C ASP A 125 15.74 21.95 13.39
N VAL A 126 16.48 22.96 13.86
CA VAL A 126 15.93 24.28 14.20
C VAL A 126 15.32 24.99 12.99
N VAL A 127 15.89 24.81 11.80
CA VAL A 127 15.41 25.46 10.57
C VAL A 127 14.06 24.89 10.17
N GLN A 128 13.94 23.55 10.15
CA GLN A 128 12.68 22.89 9.82
C GLN A 128 11.61 23.16 10.88
N LEU A 129 11.97 23.17 12.17
CA LEU A 129 11.03 23.53 13.25
C LEU A 129 10.49 24.96 13.10
N ALA A 130 11.32 25.92 12.69
CA ALA A 130 10.87 27.28 12.41
C ALA A 130 9.88 27.34 11.24
N GLN A 131 10.13 26.60 10.16
CA GLN A 131 9.21 26.48 9.02
C GLN A 131 7.88 25.81 9.42
N ILE A 132 7.92 24.76 10.27
CA ILE A 132 6.72 24.10 10.80
C ILE A 132 5.87 25.09 11.61
N ASN A 133 6.50 25.90 12.46
CA ASN A 133 5.79 26.92 13.24
C ASN A 133 5.22 28.04 12.35
N GLU A 134 5.93 28.42 11.29
CA GLU A 134 5.42 29.36 10.30
C GLU A 134 4.16 28.80 9.61
N PHE A 135 4.23 27.54 9.15
CA PHE A 135 3.10 26.84 8.53
C PHE A 135 1.90 26.79 9.46
N GLU A 136 2.10 26.40 10.73
CA GLU A 136 1.00 26.30 11.70
C GLU A 136 0.23 27.61 11.83
N ARG A 137 0.95 28.75 11.86
CA ARG A 137 0.38 30.09 12.03
C ARG A 137 -0.23 30.67 10.76
N LYS A 138 0.41 30.50 9.60
CA LYS A 138 0.07 31.25 8.38
C LYS A 138 -0.68 30.44 7.32
N TYR A 139 -0.58 29.11 7.32
CA TYR A 139 -1.10 28.28 6.24
C TYR A 139 -2.61 28.41 6.06
N GLN A 140 -3.03 28.60 4.81
CA GLN A 140 -4.40 28.47 4.33
C GLN A 140 -4.43 27.51 3.13
N SER A 141 -5.55 26.81 2.93
CA SER A 141 -5.70 25.81 1.86
C SER A 141 -5.43 26.37 0.46
N LYS A 142 -5.75 27.66 0.22
CA LYS A 142 -5.46 28.35 -1.04
C LYS A 142 -3.96 28.50 -1.34
N ASP A 143 -3.12 28.45 -0.31
CA ASP A 143 -1.66 28.59 -0.43
C ASP A 143 -0.97 27.22 -0.60
N ALA A 144 -1.72 26.14 -0.83
CA ALA A 144 -1.18 24.78 -0.86
C ALA A 144 -0.07 24.58 -1.90
N ILE A 145 -0.23 25.12 -3.11
CA ILE A 145 0.79 25.06 -4.18
C ILE A 145 2.06 25.77 -3.73
N ARG A 146 1.94 27.02 -3.26
CA ARG A 146 3.05 27.82 -2.73
C ARG A 146 3.84 27.08 -1.65
N TRP A 147 3.16 26.45 -0.70
CA TRP A 147 3.80 25.67 0.35
C TRP A 147 4.40 24.35 -0.13
N TYR A 148 3.86 23.78 -1.20
CA TYR A 148 4.39 22.57 -1.81
C TYR A 148 5.70 22.85 -2.55
N THR A 149 5.80 23.97 -3.28
CA THR A 149 7.01 24.32 -4.04
C THR A 149 8.08 25.00 -3.18
N LYS A 150 7.74 25.46 -1.98
CA LYS A 150 8.70 25.98 -1.00
C LYS A 150 9.66 24.88 -0.52
N PRO A 151 11.00 25.07 -0.61
CA PRO A 151 11.97 24.13 -0.06
C PRO A 151 11.81 23.98 1.46
N GLY A 152 11.47 22.78 1.91
CA GLY A 152 11.19 22.55 3.33
C GLY A 152 10.59 21.20 3.67
N PHE A 153 10.12 21.09 4.91
CA PHE A 153 9.61 19.85 5.49
C PHE A 153 8.45 19.24 4.69
N LEU A 154 7.53 20.07 4.18
CA LEU A 154 6.35 19.59 3.44
C LEU A 154 6.75 18.94 2.13
N PHE A 155 7.50 19.65 1.29
CA PHE A 155 7.98 19.13 0.01
C PHE A 155 8.71 17.80 0.22
N TYR A 156 9.66 17.75 1.16
CA TYR A 156 10.45 16.54 1.41
C TYR A 156 9.59 15.38 1.93
N LEU A 157 8.85 15.58 3.02
CA LEU A 157 8.14 14.47 3.69
C LEU A 157 6.95 13.98 2.86
N VAL A 158 6.23 14.86 2.16
CA VAL A 158 5.11 14.45 1.28
C VAL A 158 5.62 13.67 0.08
N ASN A 159 6.65 14.16 -0.62
CA ASN A 159 7.22 13.43 -1.75
C ASN A 159 7.83 12.10 -1.32
N LYS A 160 8.49 12.06 -0.17
CA LYS A 160 9.03 10.83 0.39
C LYS A 160 7.95 9.83 0.74
N ALA A 161 6.84 10.26 1.37
CA ALA A 161 5.69 9.41 1.64
C ALA A 161 5.09 8.83 0.36
N LEU A 162 4.98 9.64 -0.70
CA LEU A 162 4.47 9.22 -2.00
C LEU A 162 5.39 8.19 -2.68
N ARG A 163 6.71 8.44 -2.71
CA ARG A 163 7.71 7.54 -3.33
C ARG A 163 7.90 6.23 -2.59
N SER A 164 7.85 6.25 -1.26
CA SER A 164 7.90 5.05 -0.41
C SER A 164 6.55 4.33 -0.30
N GLN A 165 5.47 4.97 -0.78
CA GLN A 165 4.08 4.51 -0.66
C GLN A 165 3.71 4.20 0.79
N ASP A 166 4.23 4.99 1.73
CA ASP A 166 3.90 4.85 3.14
C ASP A 166 2.47 5.38 3.38
N ILE A 167 1.53 4.44 3.40
CA ILE A 167 0.11 4.72 3.61
C ILE A 167 -0.13 5.50 4.91
N TRP A 168 0.67 5.23 5.95
CA TRP A 168 0.54 5.94 7.21
C TRP A 168 0.99 7.37 7.12
N ALA A 169 2.17 7.63 6.58
CA ALA A 169 2.60 8.99 6.31
C ALA A 169 1.61 9.73 5.41
N LEU A 170 1.12 9.11 4.34
CA LEU A 170 0.12 9.71 3.47
C LEU A 170 -1.18 10.03 4.22
N TYR A 171 -1.61 9.15 5.13
CA TYR A 171 -2.73 9.45 6.03
C TYR A 171 -2.41 10.60 6.99
N LYS A 172 -1.20 10.68 7.56
CA LYS A 172 -0.79 11.82 8.41
C LYS A 172 -0.80 13.14 7.64
N PHE A 173 -0.32 13.12 6.39
CA PHE A 173 -0.29 14.26 5.49
C PHE A 173 -1.61 14.53 4.77
N ARG A 174 -2.68 13.77 5.05
CA ARG A 174 -3.99 13.91 4.40
C ARG A 174 -4.50 15.34 4.35
N TYR A 175 -4.28 16.10 5.43
CA TYR A 175 -4.67 17.50 5.52
C TYR A 175 -4.09 18.32 4.36
N PHE A 176 -2.77 18.26 4.17
CA PHE A 176 -2.09 19.01 3.12
C PHE A 176 -2.26 18.40 1.73
N ILE A 177 -2.26 17.06 1.61
CA ILE A 177 -2.40 16.37 0.32
C ILE A 177 -3.77 16.66 -0.32
N ILE A 178 -4.84 16.70 0.49
CA ILE A 178 -6.19 17.03 0.00
C ILE A 178 -6.23 18.49 -0.48
N ASP A 179 -5.72 19.43 0.31
CA ASP A 179 -5.68 20.85 -0.06
C ASP A 179 -4.88 21.08 -1.35
N LEU A 180 -3.71 20.44 -1.48
CA LEU A 180 -2.89 20.51 -2.68
C LEU A 180 -3.60 19.91 -3.91
N TYR A 181 -4.27 18.76 -3.73
CA TYR A 181 -5.07 18.15 -4.80
C TYR A 181 -6.16 19.11 -5.29
N CYS A 182 -6.96 19.66 -4.37
CA CYS A 182 -8.07 20.55 -4.71
C CYS A 182 -7.56 21.80 -5.42
N ARG A 183 -6.45 22.39 -4.95
CA ARG A 183 -5.88 23.57 -5.58
C ARG A 183 -5.35 23.29 -6.98
N LEU A 184 -4.66 22.17 -7.20
CA LEU A 184 -4.18 21.78 -8.53
C LEU A 184 -5.35 21.52 -9.50
N ASP A 185 -6.44 20.91 -9.04
CA ASP A 185 -7.64 20.69 -9.86
C ASP A 185 -8.33 22.02 -10.24
N GLU A 186 -8.47 22.96 -9.29
CA GLU A 186 -8.99 24.30 -9.56
C GLU A 186 -8.16 25.04 -10.62
N VAL A 187 -6.84 25.06 -10.47
CA VAL A 187 -5.93 25.72 -11.42
C VAL A 187 -6.02 25.07 -12.81
N SER A 188 -5.98 23.73 -12.87
CA SER A 188 -6.08 22.96 -14.12
C SER A 188 -7.38 23.22 -14.90
N ASN A 189 -8.47 23.49 -14.19
CA ASN A 189 -9.77 23.83 -14.78
C ASN A 189 -9.86 25.30 -15.22
N SER A 190 -9.15 26.20 -14.53
CA SER A 190 -9.13 27.63 -14.86
C SER A 190 -8.27 27.98 -16.08
N GLN A 191 -7.26 27.16 -16.39
CA GLN A 191 -6.28 27.39 -17.46
C GLN A 191 -6.24 26.20 -18.44
N PRO A 192 -7.26 26.06 -19.31
CA PRO A 192 -7.29 24.95 -20.25
C PRO A 192 -6.30 25.16 -21.40
N PHE A 193 -5.59 24.09 -21.77
CA PHE A 193 -4.79 24.00 -22.99
C PHE A 193 -5.35 22.89 -23.90
N SER A 194 -5.09 23.00 -25.21
CA SER A 194 -5.53 22.02 -26.21
C SER A 194 -4.55 20.84 -26.30
N SER A 195 -3.27 21.16 -26.49
CA SER A 195 -2.15 20.21 -26.50
C SER A 195 -0.89 20.92 -26.01
N ILE A 196 -0.06 20.23 -25.24
CA ILE A 196 1.22 20.75 -24.73
C ILE A 196 2.25 19.62 -24.65
N ARG A 197 3.51 19.96 -24.92
CA ARG A 197 4.66 19.09 -24.72
C ARG A 197 5.44 19.53 -23.49
N LEU A 198 5.73 18.60 -22.60
CA LEU A 198 6.43 18.82 -21.34
C LEU A 198 7.66 17.92 -21.22
N TYR A 199 8.60 18.34 -20.39
CA TYR A 199 9.88 17.67 -20.18
C TYR A 199 10.13 17.44 -18.69
N ARG A 200 10.72 16.28 -18.37
CA ARG A 200 11.16 15.96 -17.02
C ARG A 200 12.46 15.15 -17.04
N GLY A 201 13.51 15.71 -16.42
CA GLY A 201 14.74 14.99 -16.14
C GLY A 201 14.67 14.21 -14.84
N ALA A 202 15.18 12.99 -14.84
CA ALA A 202 15.29 12.16 -13.65
C ALA A 202 16.48 11.20 -13.73
N LYS A 203 16.85 10.64 -12.58
CA LYS A 203 17.73 9.48 -12.48
C LYS A 203 16.89 8.27 -12.13
N LEU A 204 17.02 7.19 -12.88
CA LEU A 204 16.39 5.90 -12.58
C LEU A 204 17.45 4.86 -12.25
N ASN A 205 17.11 3.87 -11.43
CA ASN A 205 17.96 2.69 -11.32
C ASN A 205 17.79 1.80 -12.56
N ARG A 206 18.83 1.05 -12.92
CA ARG A 206 18.82 0.09 -14.03
C ARG A 206 17.60 -0.85 -13.98
N ASP A 207 17.29 -1.42 -12.81
CA ASP A 207 16.12 -2.29 -12.64
C ASP A 207 14.79 -1.60 -12.97
N GLU A 208 14.66 -0.30 -12.69
CA GLU A 208 13.45 0.47 -12.97
C GLU A 208 13.34 0.76 -14.47
N LEU A 209 14.47 1.04 -15.12
CA LEU A 209 14.52 1.30 -16.56
C LEU A 209 14.24 0.04 -17.38
N GLU A 210 14.80 -1.11 -17.01
CA GLU A 210 14.60 -2.39 -17.70
C GLU A 210 13.14 -2.89 -17.63
N GLN A 211 12.36 -2.38 -16.68
CA GLN A 211 10.92 -2.66 -16.58
C GLN A 211 10.08 -1.85 -17.58
N LEU A 212 10.64 -0.80 -18.20
CA LEU A 212 9.92 0.04 -19.14
C LEU A 212 9.91 -0.57 -20.54
N GLN A 213 8.73 -0.68 -21.14
CA GLN A 213 8.54 -1.21 -22.48
C GLN A 213 7.58 -0.31 -23.27
N VAL A 214 7.82 -0.22 -24.58
CA VAL A 214 6.92 0.50 -25.48
C VAL A 214 5.53 -0.14 -25.46
N GLY A 215 4.49 0.70 -25.37
CA GLY A 215 3.10 0.28 -25.24
C GLY A 215 2.65 0.05 -23.79
N CYS A 216 3.56 0.04 -22.80
CA CYS A 216 3.18 -0.08 -21.40
C CYS A 216 2.60 1.22 -20.85
N LEU A 217 1.62 1.06 -19.95
CA LEU A 217 1.07 2.14 -19.14
C LEU A 217 1.89 2.26 -17.84
N ILE A 218 2.33 3.47 -17.52
CA ILE A 218 3.03 3.80 -16.28
C ILE A 218 2.29 4.89 -15.51
N SER A 219 2.51 4.96 -14.20
CA SER A 219 1.98 6.00 -13.32
C SER A 219 3.07 6.53 -12.42
N THR A 220 2.94 7.79 -12.02
CA THR A 220 3.86 8.42 -11.07
C THR A 220 3.46 8.10 -9.63
N ASN A 221 4.44 7.89 -8.77
CA ASN A 221 4.20 7.55 -7.36
C ASN A 221 3.74 8.76 -6.54
N GLY A 222 3.99 9.97 -7.04
CA GLY A 222 3.57 11.24 -6.45
C GLY A 222 3.18 12.26 -7.51
N PHE A 223 3.08 13.52 -7.09
CA PHE A 223 2.94 14.64 -8.00
C PHE A 223 4.16 14.68 -8.92
N LEU A 224 3.92 14.89 -10.22
CA LEU A 224 4.99 14.95 -11.20
C LEU A 224 5.15 16.39 -11.67
N SER A 225 6.20 17.03 -11.17
CA SER A 225 6.68 18.32 -11.65
C SER A 225 7.38 18.15 -12.99
N CYS A 226 7.06 19.02 -13.94
CA CYS A 226 7.57 19.07 -15.30
C CYS A 226 7.79 20.53 -15.71
N SER A 227 8.53 20.74 -16.80
CA SER A 227 8.67 22.07 -17.41
C SER A 227 8.32 22.03 -18.89
N SER A 228 7.83 23.15 -19.43
CA SER A 228 7.75 23.36 -20.89
C SER A 228 9.13 23.61 -21.52
N ASP A 229 10.15 23.96 -20.72
CA ASP A 229 11.52 24.13 -21.17
C ASP A 229 12.33 22.84 -20.98
N ARG A 230 12.86 22.34 -22.09
CA ARG A 230 13.72 21.16 -22.11
C ARG A 230 15.02 21.37 -21.34
N ASN A 231 15.61 22.57 -21.39
CA ASN A 231 16.90 22.84 -20.75
C ASN A 231 16.77 22.75 -19.23
N VAL A 232 15.65 23.25 -18.67
CA VAL A 232 15.33 23.14 -17.24
C VAL A 232 15.24 21.66 -16.84
N ALA A 233 14.56 20.83 -17.62
CA ALA A 233 14.48 19.40 -17.37
C ALA A 233 15.85 18.72 -17.39
N GLU A 234 16.72 19.08 -18.34
CA GLU A 234 18.08 18.56 -18.47
C GLU A 234 18.97 18.91 -17.26
N MET A 235 18.79 20.09 -16.63
CA MET A 235 19.49 20.43 -15.37
C MET A 235 19.20 19.43 -14.25
N PHE A 236 17.97 18.89 -14.16
CA PHE A 236 17.59 17.91 -13.14
C PHE A 236 18.14 16.50 -13.36
N ILE A 237 18.65 16.21 -14.55
CA ILE A 237 19.39 14.97 -14.84
C ILE A 237 20.75 14.99 -14.13
N GLY A 238 21.26 16.18 -13.77
CA GLY A 238 22.59 16.37 -13.23
C GLY A 238 23.65 16.51 -14.32
N ILE A 239 23.24 17.02 -15.49
CA ILE A 239 24.15 17.37 -16.59
C ILE A 239 24.91 18.62 -16.17
N ASP A 240 26.09 18.44 -15.60
CA ASP A 240 27.05 19.53 -15.45
C ASP A 240 27.72 19.76 -16.82
N PRO A 241 27.53 20.92 -17.47
CA PRO A 241 28.16 21.22 -18.76
C PRO A 241 29.69 21.27 -18.72
N MET A 242 30.31 21.23 -17.52
CA MET A 242 31.76 21.31 -17.32
C MET A 242 32.46 19.95 -17.13
N ILE A 243 31.74 18.83 -17.07
CA ILE A 243 32.33 17.50 -16.86
C ILE A 243 32.44 16.72 -18.18
N ASP A 244 33.66 16.29 -18.51
CA ASP A 244 33.96 15.47 -19.69
C ASP A 244 33.24 14.12 -19.64
N ARG A 245 32.36 13.89 -20.62
CA ARG A 245 31.36 12.81 -20.68
C ARG A 245 31.94 11.46 -21.13
N SER A 246 33.22 11.43 -21.49
CA SER A 246 33.86 10.27 -22.12
C SER A 246 34.33 9.15 -21.16
N SER A 247 34.32 9.36 -19.84
CA SER A 247 35.08 8.49 -18.91
C SER A 247 34.32 7.84 -17.74
N SER A 248 32.98 7.89 -17.64
CA SER A 248 32.29 7.18 -16.53
C SER A 248 30.80 6.77 -16.68
N HIS A 249 30.15 6.90 -17.84
CA HIS A 249 28.71 6.61 -17.95
C HIS A 249 28.41 5.56 -19.03
N ASN A 250 28.54 4.28 -18.65
CA ASN A 250 28.18 3.14 -19.51
C ASN A 250 26.68 2.80 -19.33
N ARG A 251 26.05 2.18 -20.34
CA ARG A 251 24.72 1.53 -20.23
C ARG A 251 24.60 0.58 -19.03
N ASP A 252 25.73 0.09 -18.52
CA ASP A 252 25.79 -0.79 -17.36
C ASP A 252 25.82 -0.09 -15.99
N ALA A 253 25.86 1.24 -15.95
CA ALA A 253 25.83 1.98 -14.68
C ALA A 253 24.54 1.69 -13.89
N TRP A 254 24.63 1.65 -12.56
CA TRP A 254 23.45 1.40 -11.74
C TRP A 254 22.41 2.53 -11.84
N GLN A 255 22.86 3.78 -11.86
CA GLN A 255 22.02 4.95 -12.11
C GLN A 255 22.07 5.34 -13.58
N GLN A 256 20.89 5.51 -14.17
CA GLN A 256 20.67 5.87 -15.56
C GLN A 256 20.06 7.27 -15.64
N PHE A 257 20.57 8.08 -16.55
CA PHE A 257 20.06 9.42 -16.84
C PHE A 257 18.89 9.34 -17.82
N VAL A 258 17.75 9.93 -17.46
CA VAL A 258 16.51 9.79 -18.21
C VAL A 258 15.87 11.15 -18.44
N LEU A 259 15.55 11.44 -19.70
CA LEU A 259 14.72 12.56 -20.11
C LEU A 259 13.35 12.02 -20.56
N PHE A 260 12.32 12.33 -19.78
CA PHE A 260 10.93 12.07 -20.17
C PHE A 260 10.41 13.21 -21.03
N ILE A 261 9.83 12.86 -22.18
CA ILE A 261 9.16 13.77 -23.11
C ILE A 261 7.68 13.41 -23.11
N ILE A 262 6.84 14.31 -22.61
CA ILE A 262 5.44 14.03 -22.29
C ILE A 262 4.54 14.85 -23.20
N ASP A 263 3.84 14.17 -24.09
CA ASP A 263 2.82 14.78 -24.94
C ASP A 263 1.46 14.68 -24.26
N VAL A 264 0.81 15.83 -24.06
CA VAL A 264 -0.51 15.90 -23.42
C VAL A 264 -1.51 16.46 -24.43
N ASP A 265 -2.50 15.66 -24.80
CA ASP A 265 -3.67 16.12 -25.55
C ASP A 265 -4.92 15.97 -24.67
N ARG A 266 -5.65 17.08 -24.47
CA ARG A 266 -6.81 17.09 -23.57
C ARG A 266 -7.98 16.24 -24.09
N ARG A 267 -8.02 15.93 -25.39
CA ARG A 267 -9.04 15.02 -25.98
C ARG A 267 -8.84 13.58 -25.54
N THR A 268 -7.59 13.15 -25.35
CA THR A 268 -7.22 11.77 -24.99
C THR A 268 -6.96 11.60 -23.49
N SER A 269 -6.90 12.70 -22.74
CA SER A 269 -6.54 12.71 -21.31
C SER A 269 -7.52 13.52 -20.45
N MET A 270 -8.83 13.47 -20.74
CA MET A 270 -9.87 14.29 -20.07
C MET A 270 -9.84 14.25 -18.53
N ASN A 271 -9.41 13.13 -17.93
CA ASN A 271 -9.38 12.96 -16.47
C ASN A 271 -8.02 13.26 -15.83
N THR A 272 -7.02 13.66 -16.61
CA THR A 272 -5.67 13.97 -16.12
C THR A 272 -5.63 15.41 -15.63
N ILE A 273 -5.37 15.60 -14.33
CA ILE A 273 -5.15 16.91 -13.74
C ILE A 273 -3.71 17.33 -13.99
N LEU A 274 -3.56 18.44 -14.72
CA LEU A 274 -2.29 19.11 -15.02
C LEU A 274 -2.47 20.62 -14.81
N ALA A 275 -1.75 21.18 -13.85
CA ALA A 275 -1.84 22.59 -13.49
C ALA A 275 -0.54 23.32 -13.86
N ASP A 276 -0.68 24.50 -14.46
CA ASP A 276 0.41 25.48 -14.53
C ASP A 276 0.47 26.21 -13.20
N VAL A 277 1.55 26.00 -12.45
CA VAL A 277 1.71 26.53 -11.10
C VAL A 277 2.63 27.74 -11.04
N SER A 278 3.08 28.24 -12.19
CA SER A 278 4.08 29.31 -12.30
C SER A 278 3.67 30.59 -11.54
N HIS A 279 2.37 30.87 -11.46
CA HIS A 279 1.83 32.05 -10.77
C HIS A 279 1.57 31.86 -9.27
N GLU A 280 1.62 30.62 -8.78
CA GLU A 280 1.36 30.27 -7.37
C GLU A 280 2.56 29.63 -6.66
N SER A 281 3.63 29.29 -7.40
CA SER A 281 4.86 28.77 -6.83
C SER A 281 5.54 29.80 -5.91
N GLU A 282 6.21 29.33 -4.85
CA GLU A 282 7.11 30.14 -4.05
C GLU A 282 8.35 30.59 -4.84
N VAL A 283 8.74 29.85 -5.89
CA VAL A 283 9.82 30.23 -6.79
C VAL A 283 9.22 30.97 -8.00
N PRO A 284 9.48 32.29 -8.14
CA PRO A 284 8.95 33.06 -9.27
C PRO A 284 9.49 32.54 -10.60
N ASP A 285 8.65 32.62 -11.64
CA ASP A 285 9.02 32.36 -13.04
C ASP A 285 9.55 30.94 -13.34
N GLU A 286 9.21 29.95 -12.50
CA GLU A 286 9.69 28.56 -12.59
C GLU A 286 9.19 27.80 -13.85
N ASN A 287 8.19 28.33 -14.57
CA ASN A 287 7.51 27.65 -15.69
C ASN A 287 7.16 26.18 -15.33
N GLU A 288 6.73 25.98 -14.07
CA GLU A 288 6.49 24.65 -13.50
C GLU A 288 5.07 24.20 -13.80
N MET A 289 4.97 22.97 -14.32
CA MET A 289 3.72 22.29 -14.61
C MET A 289 3.64 21.05 -13.72
N ILE A 290 2.58 20.94 -12.91
CA ILE A 290 2.42 19.82 -11.97
C ILE A 290 1.28 18.92 -12.42
N PHE A 291 1.60 17.66 -12.72
CA PHE A 291 0.61 16.59 -12.78
C PHE A 291 0.26 16.12 -11.38
N ASN A 292 -1.02 15.80 -11.21
CA ASN A 292 -1.50 15.24 -9.97
C ASN A 292 -0.97 13.81 -9.74
N PHE A 293 -0.87 13.38 -8.48
CA PHE A 293 -0.42 12.04 -8.15
C PHE A 293 -1.38 10.96 -8.68
N GLY A 294 -0.79 9.89 -9.24
CA GLY A 294 -1.53 8.82 -9.91
C GLY A 294 -1.91 9.13 -11.36
N SER A 295 -1.38 10.21 -11.95
CA SER A 295 -1.50 10.46 -13.40
C SER A 295 -0.83 9.32 -14.18
N THR A 296 -1.37 9.02 -15.35
CA THR A 296 -0.93 7.87 -16.15
C THR A 296 -0.52 8.22 -17.55
N PHE A 297 0.48 7.49 -18.04
CA PHE A 297 1.18 7.77 -19.28
C PHE A 297 1.43 6.47 -20.03
N ILE A 298 1.22 6.48 -21.34
CA ILE A 298 1.60 5.36 -22.21
C ILE A 298 2.98 5.67 -22.77
N ILE A 299 3.90 4.70 -22.70
CA ILE A 299 5.22 4.83 -23.31
C ILE A 299 5.10 4.56 -24.81
N ASN A 300 5.46 5.56 -25.62
CA ASN A 300 5.38 5.49 -27.08
C ASN A 300 6.71 5.04 -27.68
N GLU A 301 7.82 5.49 -27.12
CA GLU A 301 9.17 5.22 -27.64
C GLU A 301 10.19 5.30 -26.50
N ILE A 302 11.22 4.45 -26.56
CA ILE A 302 12.38 4.47 -25.68
C ILE A 302 13.63 4.45 -26.55
N CYS A 303 14.42 5.51 -26.50
CA CYS A 303 15.68 5.64 -27.22
C CYS A 303 16.83 5.94 -26.25
N PHE A 304 18.04 5.56 -26.62
CA PHE A 304 19.26 5.89 -25.88
C PHE A 304 20.19 6.68 -26.80
N ASP A 305 20.56 7.88 -26.37
CA ASP A 305 21.58 8.68 -27.03
C ASP A 305 22.96 8.24 -26.54
N ASN A 306 23.77 7.65 -27.43
CA ASN A 306 25.12 7.20 -27.08
C ASN A 306 26.09 8.35 -26.83
N ASN A 307 25.87 9.53 -27.42
CA ASN A 307 26.77 10.67 -27.29
C ASN A 307 26.55 11.39 -25.96
N GLU A 308 25.29 11.54 -25.57
CA GLU A 308 24.88 12.20 -24.34
C GLU A 308 24.77 11.24 -23.15
N CYS A 309 24.72 9.92 -23.42
CA CYS A 309 24.45 8.86 -22.45
C CYS A 309 23.11 9.05 -21.70
N ILE A 310 22.09 9.54 -22.40
CA ILE A 310 20.76 9.81 -21.85
C ILE A 310 19.72 8.91 -22.54
N TRP A 311 18.84 8.33 -21.73
CA TRP A 311 17.63 7.68 -22.22
C TRP A 311 16.54 8.72 -22.47
N SER A 312 16.05 8.81 -23.70
CA SER A 312 14.86 9.58 -24.03
C SER A 312 13.65 8.67 -24.05
N ILE A 313 12.67 8.98 -23.21
CA ILE A 313 11.43 8.21 -23.08
C ILE A 313 10.28 9.11 -23.49
N GLN A 314 9.73 8.87 -24.68
CA GLN A 314 8.54 9.56 -25.15
C GLN A 314 7.29 8.87 -24.60
N MET A 315 6.38 9.67 -24.07
CA MET A 315 5.12 9.18 -23.53
C MET A 315 3.99 10.14 -23.80
N SER A 316 2.76 9.61 -23.79
CA SER A 316 1.56 10.43 -23.87
C SER A 316 0.71 10.27 -22.62
N ALA A 317 0.19 11.39 -22.10
CA ALA A 317 -0.81 11.35 -21.05
C ALA A 317 -2.03 10.56 -21.52
N SER A 318 -2.51 9.65 -20.68
CA SER A 318 -3.54 8.69 -21.05
C SER A 318 -4.54 8.48 -19.94
N SER A 319 -5.82 8.37 -20.31
CA SER A 319 -6.89 7.89 -19.44
C SER A 319 -7.12 6.38 -19.57
N GLY A 320 -6.17 5.60 -20.11
CA GLY A 320 -6.35 4.19 -20.48
C GLY A 320 -6.80 3.26 -19.34
N ASN A 321 -6.46 3.59 -18.09
CA ASN A 321 -6.91 2.85 -16.89
C ASN A 321 -8.20 3.37 -16.26
N ALA A 322 -8.84 4.40 -16.86
CA ALA A 322 -10.04 5.02 -16.32
C ALA A 322 -11.14 3.96 -16.08
N ARG A 323 -11.19 2.89 -16.87
CA ARG A 323 -12.18 1.82 -16.64
C ARG A 323 -12.03 1.15 -15.28
N ILE A 324 -10.83 0.74 -14.88
CA ILE A 324 -10.58 0.07 -13.59
C ILE A 324 -10.77 1.07 -12.45
N ASN A 325 -10.19 2.26 -12.58
CA ASN A 325 -10.35 3.35 -11.62
C ASN A 325 -11.82 3.67 -11.38
N ASN A 326 -12.58 3.92 -12.45
CA ASN A 326 -14.02 4.24 -12.37
C ASN A 326 -14.83 3.09 -11.72
N GLN A 327 -14.45 1.82 -11.90
CA GLN A 327 -15.13 0.71 -11.22
C GLN A 327 -14.89 0.73 -9.71
N TYR A 328 -13.63 0.94 -9.28
CA TYR A 328 -13.30 1.03 -7.86
C TYR A 328 -13.77 2.32 -7.20
N GLU A 329 -13.76 3.46 -7.91
CA GLU A 329 -14.40 4.70 -7.46
C GLU A 329 -15.88 4.50 -7.21
N LYS A 330 -16.61 3.95 -8.19
CA LYS A 330 -18.04 3.64 -8.02
C LYS A 330 -18.27 2.72 -6.83
N TYR A 331 -17.45 1.67 -6.69
CA TYR A 331 -17.50 0.79 -5.53
C TYR A 331 -17.33 1.58 -4.22
N ILE A 332 -16.27 2.37 -4.10
CA ILE A 332 -15.97 3.17 -2.89
C ILE A 332 -17.08 4.16 -2.60
N HIS A 333 -17.61 4.85 -3.62
CA HIS A 333 -18.74 5.76 -3.46
C HIS A 333 -19.99 5.07 -2.94
N ILE A 334 -20.30 3.86 -3.41
CA ILE A 334 -21.39 3.04 -2.84
C ILE A 334 -21.08 2.73 -1.36
N ARG A 335 -19.85 2.34 -1.03
CA ARG A 335 -19.46 2.07 0.38
C ARG A 335 -19.59 3.29 1.29
N LEU A 336 -19.28 4.47 0.77
CA LEU A 336 -19.35 5.74 1.50
C LEU A 336 -20.78 6.18 1.83
N GLN A 337 -21.79 5.63 1.14
CA GLN A 337 -23.19 5.84 1.51
C GLN A 337 -23.53 5.20 2.86
N ASP A 338 -22.87 4.09 3.20
CA ASP A 338 -23.15 3.30 4.41
C ASP A 338 -22.12 3.51 5.54
N ILE A 339 -20.88 3.87 5.19
CA ILE A 339 -19.72 3.80 6.06
C ILE A 339 -18.94 5.11 6.06
N ASN A 340 -18.61 5.61 7.25
CA ASN A 340 -17.76 6.78 7.43
C ASN A 340 -16.39 6.59 6.73
N PRO A 341 -15.86 7.59 6.00
CA PRO A 341 -14.56 7.52 5.33
C PRO A 341 -13.41 7.06 6.23
N SER A 342 -13.41 7.49 7.49
CA SER A 342 -12.39 7.10 8.48
C SER A 342 -12.43 5.60 8.77
N ILE A 343 -13.63 4.99 8.80
CA ILE A 343 -13.78 3.55 8.98
C ILE A 343 -13.39 2.80 7.71
N LEU A 344 -13.76 3.34 6.54
CA LEU A 344 -13.43 2.77 5.25
C LEU A 344 -11.91 2.73 5.02
N PHE A 345 -11.16 3.73 5.50
CA PHE A 345 -9.69 3.69 5.47
C PHE A 345 -9.12 2.50 6.25
N GLY A 346 -9.66 2.21 7.44
CA GLY A 346 -9.27 1.03 8.19
C GLY A 346 -9.65 -0.28 7.48
N HIS A 347 -10.71 -0.30 6.67
CA HIS A 347 -11.05 -1.46 5.82
C HIS A 347 -10.07 -1.60 4.68
N ALA A 348 -9.75 -0.51 3.99
CA ALA A 348 -8.78 -0.47 2.92
C ALA A 348 -7.44 -1.07 3.38
N LEU A 349 -6.90 -0.59 4.52
CA LEU A 349 -5.64 -1.07 5.11
C LEU A 349 -5.61 -2.60 5.29
N ARG A 350 -6.75 -3.17 5.72
CA ARG A 350 -6.89 -4.59 5.99
C ARG A 350 -7.16 -5.42 4.74
N ASP A 351 -8.16 -5.04 3.95
CA ASP A 351 -8.78 -5.89 2.94
C ASP A 351 -8.05 -5.86 1.60
N ILE A 352 -7.42 -4.72 1.25
CA ILE A 352 -6.64 -4.58 0.02
C ILE A 352 -5.14 -4.44 0.36
N GLY A 353 -4.80 -3.66 1.39
CA GLY A 353 -3.42 -3.52 1.85
C GLY A 353 -2.85 -4.78 2.55
N GLY A 354 -3.71 -5.68 3.03
CA GLY A 354 -3.29 -6.88 3.75
C GLY A 354 -2.55 -6.62 5.06
N ASP A 355 -2.66 -5.40 5.62
CA ASP A 355 -1.97 -4.98 6.83
C ASP A 355 -2.92 -4.92 8.03
N PHE A 356 -3.19 -6.11 8.58
CA PHE A 356 -4.07 -6.31 9.72
C PHE A 356 -3.52 -5.66 11.00
N GLY A 357 -2.19 -5.63 11.17
CA GLY A 357 -1.53 -4.99 12.30
C GLY A 357 -1.75 -3.49 12.29
N GLN A 358 -1.49 -2.85 11.16
CA GLN A 358 -1.70 -1.41 11.00
C GLN A 358 -3.18 -1.02 11.09
N SER A 359 -4.07 -1.79 10.47
CA SER A 359 -5.52 -1.58 10.64
C SER A 359 -5.95 -1.65 12.12
N MET A 360 -5.36 -2.56 12.90
CA MET A 360 -5.63 -2.68 14.33
C MET A 360 -5.12 -1.48 15.15
N ILE A 361 -3.89 -1.03 14.88
CA ILE A 361 -3.33 0.18 15.50
C ILE A 361 -4.21 1.39 15.18
N TYR A 362 -4.63 1.52 13.92
CA TYR A 362 -5.53 2.58 13.47
C TYR A 362 -6.86 2.61 14.22
N PHE A 363 -7.56 1.48 14.31
CA PHE A 363 -8.84 1.42 15.02
C PHE A 363 -8.70 1.67 16.53
N HIS A 364 -7.62 1.18 17.15
CA HIS A 364 -7.33 1.51 18.54
C HIS A 364 -7.08 3.00 18.75
N ARG A 365 -6.41 3.65 17.79
CA ARG A 365 -6.21 5.09 17.82
C ARG A 365 -7.53 5.85 17.74
N LEU A 366 -8.42 5.48 16.83
CA LEU A 366 -9.75 6.09 16.73
C LEU A 366 -10.53 5.95 18.06
N LEU A 367 -10.42 4.83 18.78
CA LEU A 367 -11.06 4.68 20.08
C LEU A 367 -10.50 5.60 21.16
N ARG A 368 -9.21 5.97 21.07
CA ARG A 368 -8.53 6.88 22.01
C ARG A 368 -8.88 8.33 21.73
N THR A 369 -9.08 8.70 20.47
CA THR A 369 -9.38 10.09 20.08
C THR A 369 -10.86 10.42 20.18
N LEU A 370 -11.75 9.47 19.84
CA LEU A 370 -13.19 9.72 19.83
C LEU A 370 -13.79 9.65 21.25
N PRO A 371 -14.78 10.50 21.57
CA PRO A 371 -15.57 10.40 22.81
C PRO A 371 -16.19 9.02 23.01
N ILE A 372 -16.52 8.66 24.27
CA ILE A 372 -17.01 7.32 24.66
C ILE A 372 -18.39 7.00 24.03
N ASP A 373 -19.18 8.02 23.74
CA ASP A 373 -20.52 7.96 23.16
C ASP A 373 -20.55 8.26 21.65
N HIS A 374 -19.38 8.41 21.01
CA HIS A 374 -19.29 8.73 19.60
C HIS A 374 -19.95 7.65 18.71
N VAL A 375 -20.76 8.09 17.74
CA VAL A 375 -21.61 7.24 16.88
C VAL A 375 -20.84 6.17 16.08
N GLU A 376 -19.55 6.40 15.80
CA GLU A 376 -18.70 5.43 15.07
C GLU A 376 -18.01 4.37 15.96
N ARG A 377 -18.06 4.49 17.30
CA ARG A 377 -17.44 3.47 18.17
C ARG A 377 -17.98 2.05 17.96
N PRO A 378 -19.29 1.80 17.74
CA PRO A 378 -19.78 0.46 17.40
C PRO A 378 -19.08 -0.11 16.17
N ASN A 379 -18.90 0.69 15.11
CA ASN A 379 -18.19 0.30 13.90
C ASN A 379 -16.72 -0.01 14.16
N ILE A 380 -16.06 0.79 15.00
CA ILE A 380 -14.66 0.56 15.38
C ILE A 380 -14.52 -0.75 16.16
N TYR A 381 -15.39 -0.98 17.16
CA TYR A 381 -15.41 -2.23 17.93
C TYR A 381 -15.72 -3.44 17.04
N TYR A 382 -16.67 -3.33 16.12
CA TYR A 382 -16.93 -4.39 15.14
C TYR A 382 -15.68 -4.74 14.33
N ASN A 383 -14.93 -3.74 13.85
CA ASN A 383 -13.73 -3.98 13.06
C ASN A 383 -12.57 -4.53 13.89
N LEU A 384 -12.39 -4.07 15.14
CA LEU A 384 -11.45 -4.70 16.08
C LEU A 384 -11.84 -6.15 16.34
N GLY A 385 -13.14 -6.45 16.52
CA GLY A 385 -13.64 -7.82 16.63
C GLY A 385 -13.22 -8.68 15.43
N ARG A 386 -13.34 -8.17 14.21
CA ARG A 386 -12.86 -8.86 12.99
C ARG A 386 -11.34 -9.09 13.00
N LEU A 387 -10.56 -8.09 13.41
CA LEU A 387 -9.10 -8.17 13.45
C LEU A 387 -8.61 -9.16 14.52
N TYR A 388 -9.19 -9.14 15.71
CA TYR A 388 -8.90 -10.13 16.76
C TYR A 388 -9.32 -11.54 16.36
N ARG A 389 -10.38 -11.70 15.57
CA ARG A 389 -10.74 -12.99 14.96
C ARG A 389 -9.69 -13.47 13.97
N PHE A 390 -9.16 -12.58 13.14
CA PHE A 390 -8.12 -12.92 12.16
C PHE A 390 -6.85 -13.43 12.84
N ILE A 391 -6.41 -12.82 13.95
CA ILE A 391 -5.28 -13.32 14.74
C ILE A 391 -5.65 -14.41 15.77
N GLU A 392 -6.81 -15.05 15.59
CA GLU A 392 -7.30 -16.19 16.38
C GLU A 392 -7.47 -15.93 17.89
N LYS A 393 -7.64 -14.67 18.29
CA LYS A 393 -7.98 -14.26 19.67
C LYS A 393 -9.50 -14.19 19.82
N PHE A 394 -10.17 -15.34 19.73
CA PHE A 394 -11.64 -15.43 19.66
C PHE A 394 -12.38 -14.81 20.85
N GLU A 395 -11.89 -14.98 22.09
CA GLU A 395 -12.52 -14.36 23.27
C GLU A 395 -12.48 -12.83 23.21
N LYS A 396 -11.32 -12.24 22.84
CA LYS A 396 -11.21 -10.80 22.63
C LYS A 396 -12.14 -10.34 21.51
N SER A 397 -12.20 -11.10 20.42
CA SER A 397 -13.10 -10.84 19.30
C SER A 397 -14.57 -10.77 19.74
N LEU A 398 -15.04 -11.77 20.48
CA LEU A 398 -16.41 -11.81 21.03
C LEU A 398 -16.68 -10.64 21.97
N ASN A 399 -15.73 -10.27 22.83
CA ASN A 399 -15.87 -9.11 23.71
C ASN A 399 -16.03 -7.81 22.93
N TYR A 400 -15.23 -7.59 21.88
CA TYR A 400 -15.40 -6.42 21.02
C TYR A 400 -16.76 -6.41 20.29
N PHE A 401 -17.22 -7.55 19.78
CA PHE A 401 -18.54 -7.63 19.18
C PHE A 401 -19.67 -7.36 20.19
N ARG A 402 -19.55 -7.84 21.43
CA ARG A 402 -20.49 -7.53 22.52
C ARG A 402 -20.52 -6.04 22.83
N CYS A 403 -19.36 -5.38 22.92
CA CYS A 403 -19.28 -3.93 23.11
C CYS A 403 -19.95 -3.18 21.95
N ALA A 404 -19.69 -3.60 20.70
CA ALA A 404 -20.35 -3.02 19.52
C ALA A 404 -21.88 -3.19 19.59
N LEU A 405 -22.35 -4.38 19.98
CA LEU A 405 -23.78 -4.71 20.08
C LEU A 405 -24.49 -3.87 21.15
N LEU A 406 -23.84 -3.67 22.30
CA LEU A 406 -24.38 -2.85 23.39
C LEU A 406 -24.49 -1.39 22.97
N LEU A 407 -23.45 -0.84 22.34
CA LEU A 407 -23.47 0.56 21.91
C LEU A 407 -24.42 0.81 20.75
N ILE A 408 -24.50 -0.08 19.75
CA ILE A 408 -25.41 0.14 18.61
C ILE A 408 -26.86 0.16 19.08
N ARG A 409 -27.26 -0.73 20.01
CA ARG A 409 -28.61 -0.74 20.59
C ARG A 409 -28.94 0.55 21.35
N ARG A 410 -27.94 1.14 22.01
CA ARG A 410 -28.11 2.35 22.81
C ARG A 410 -28.11 3.63 21.96
N LEU A 411 -27.17 3.74 21.03
CA LEU A 411 -26.90 4.98 20.30
C LEU A 411 -27.61 5.06 18.95
N LEU A 412 -27.85 3.91 18.30
CA LEU A 412 -28.26 3.83 16.90
C LEU A 412 -29.29 2.69 16.70
N PRO A 413 -30.42 2.68 17.44
CA PRO A 413 -31.38 1.57 17.42
C PRO A 413 -31.99 1.31 16.03
N GLU A 414 -32.11 2.35 15.21
CA GLU A 414 -32.64 2.27 13.84
C GLU A 414 -31.63 1.70 12.82
N ARG A 415 -30.32 1.65 13.16
CA ARG A 415 -29.28 1.12 12.26
C ARG A 415 -29.24 -0.41 12.30
N MET A 416 -30.31 -1.03 11.79
CA MET A 416 -30.45 -2.50 11.69
C MET A 416 -29.30 -3.16 10.91
N PHE A 417 -28.69 -2.45 9.96
CA PHE A 417 -27.52 -2.91 9.21
C PHE A 417 -26.27 -3.15 10.07
N ASP A 418 -25.96 -2.24 11.00
CA ASP A 418 -24.79 -2.43 11.87
C ASP A 418 -25.02 -3.61 12.80
N TYR A 419 -26.26 -3.78 13.27
CA TYR A 419 -26.67 -4.92 14.07
C TYR A 419 -26.47 -6.25 13.34
N CYS A 420 -26.90 -6.38 12.07
CA CYS A 420 -26.70 -7.62 11.33
C CYS A 420 -25.23 -7.93 11.05
N ARG A 421 -24.39 -6.91 10.78
CA ARG A 421 -22.93 -7.08 10.65
C ARG A 421 -22.29 -7.65 11.91
N ILE A 422 -22.68 -7.12 13.08
CA ILE A 422 -22.17 -7.58 14.38
C ILE A 422 -22.63 -9.02 14.65
N LEU A 423 -23.91 -9.35 14.45
CA LEU A 423 -24.40 -10.74 14.57
C LEU A 423 -23.64 -11.70 13.65
N GLY A 424 -23.41 -11.29 12.40
CA GLY A 424 -22.64 -12.08 11.46
C GLY A 424 -21.18 -12.26 11.88
N GLY A 425 -20.58 -11.24 12.52
CA GLY A 425 -19.25 -11.33 13.12
C GLY A 425 -19.18 -12.37 14.23
N ILE A 426 -20.14 -12.32 15.17
CA ILE A 426 -20.26 -13.28 16.27
C ILE A 426 -20.49 -14.70 15.74
N GLY A 427 -21.42 -14.88 14.80
CA GLY A 427 -21.70 -16.16 14.18
C GLY A 427 -20.48 -16.74 13.46
N THR A 428 -19.66 -15.89 12.83
CA THR A 428 -18.39 -16.30 12.23
C THR A 428 -17.42 -16.81 13.30
N VAL A 429 -17.30 -16.15 14.45
CA VAL A 429 -16.43 -16.65 15.54
C VAL A 429 -16.89 -18.02 16.04
N TYR A 430 -18.19 -18.22 16.26
CA TYR A 430 -18.70 -19.54 16.67
C TYR A 430 -18.42 -20.63 15.64
N SER A 431 -18.44 -20.29 14.34
CA SER A 431 -18.03 -21.22 13.27
C SER A 431 -16.57 -21.66 13.41
N TYR A 432 -15.65 -20.74 13.74
CA TYR A 432 -14.25 -21.09 14.00
C TYR A 432 -14.05 -21.88 15.31
N LEU A 433 -14.92 -21.68 16.31
CA LEU A 433 -14.91 -22.46 17.55
C LEU A 433 -15.55 -23.85 17.41
N GLY A 434 -16.08 -24.19 16.23
CA GLY A 434 -16.75 -25.47 15.96
C GLY A 434 -18.22 -25.53 16.38
N ASP A 435 -18.76 -24.46 16.96
CA ASP A 435 -20.18 -24.39 17.34
C ASP A 435 -21.05 -24.01 16.13
N SER A 436 -21.33 -25.02 15.33
CA SER A 436 -22.04 -24.87 14.07
C SER A 436 -23.50 -24.46 14.26
N GLU A 437 -24.16 -24.90 15.33
CA GLU A 437 -25.56 -24.57 15.60
C GLU A 437 -25.74 -23.07 15.89
N ARG A 438 -24.96 -22.52 16.84
CA ARG A 438 -25.01 -21.08 17.15
C ARG A 438 -24.55 -20.25 15.97
N ALA A 439 -23.52 -20.70 15.25
CA ALA A 439 -23.02 -20.01 14.06
C ALA A 439 -24.10 -19.86 12.98
N LEU A 440 -24.72 -20.97 12.57
CA LEU A 440 -25.76 -20.97 11.53
C LEU A 440 -26.98 -20.17 11.95
N LYS A 441 -27.43 -20.28 13.21
CA LYS A 441 -28.55 -19.50 13.73
C LYS A 441 -28.31 -18.00 13.61
N LEU A 442 -27.15 -17.54 14.10
CA LEU A 442 -26.78 -16.11 14.07
C LEU A 442 -26.57 -15.59 12.65
N LEU A 443 -25.92 -16.37 11.78
CA LEU A 443 -25.66 -15.97 10.40
C LEU A 443 -26.95 -15.91 9.56
N ARG A 444 -27.88 -16.85 9.73
CA ARG A 444 -29.21 -16.79 9.10
C ARG A 444 -30.01 -15.58 9.59
N GLN A 445 -30.01 -15.33 10.91
CA GLN A 445 -30.66 -14.14 11.47
C GLN A 445 -30.07 -12.85 10.90
N ALA A 446 -28.74 -12.75 10.82
CA ALA A 446 -28.06 -11.60 10.21
C ALA A 446 -28.48 -11.40 8.75
N LEU A 447 -28.54 -12.46 7.95
CA LEU A 447 -28.94 -12.40 6.54
C LEU A 447 -30.41 -11.95 6.38
N ILE A 448 -31.32 -12.44 7.22
CA ILE A 448 -32.73 -12.02 7.20
C ILE A 448 -32.84 -10.52 7.47
N LEU A 449 -32.12 -10.01 8.47
CA LEU A 449 -32.12 -8.59 8.81
C LEU A 449 -31.50 -7.75 7.68
N GLN A 450 -30.38 -8.20 7.10
CA GLN A 450 -29.73 -7.54 5.97
C GLN A 450 -30.69 -7.38 4.78
N LYS A 451 -31.43 -8.43 4.42
CA LYS A 451 -32.41 -8.40 3.32
C LYS A 451 -33.62 -7.50 3.60
N LYS A 452 -33.90 -7.19 4.88
CA LYS A 452 -34.92 -6.19 5.26
C LYS A 452 -34.39 -4.77 5.18
N SER A 453 -33.09 -4.57 5.44
CA SER A 453 -32.46 -3.24 5.47
C SER A 453 -32.06 -2.73 4.09
N PHE A 454 -31.87 -3.60 3.10
CA PHE A 454 -31.42 -3.21 1.77
C PHE A 454 -32.11 -3.97 0.64
N PRO A 455 -32.13 -3.42 -0.59
CA PRO A 455 -32.55 -4.14 -1.78
C PRO A 455 -31.75 -5.44 -1.98
N GLU A 456 -32.34 -6.45 -2.64
CA GLU A 456 -31.69 -7.75 -2.85
C GLU A 456 -30.35 -7.69 -3.58
N SER A 457 -30.12 -6.64 -4.35
CA SER A 457 -28.89 -6.41 -5.11
C SER A 457 -27.83 -5.60 -4.34
N HIS A 458 -28.02 -5.37 -3.04
CA HIS A 458 -27.09 -4.58 -2.23
C HIS A 458 -25.75 -5.29 -2.01
N ILE A 459 -24.69 -4.49 -1.99
CA ILE A 459 -23.29 -4.94 -1.99
C ILE A 459 -22.87 -5.74 -0.75
N GLU A 460 -23.60 -5.60 0.36
CA GLU A 460 -23.32 -6.32 1.61
C GLU A 460 -24.01 -7.69 1.69
N ILE A 461 -25.00 -7.98 0.85
CA ILE A 461 -25.69 -9.28 0.86
C ILE A 461 -24.73 -10.44 0.54
N PRO A 462 -23.87 -10.36 -0.52
CA PRO A 462 -22.90 -11.41 -0.81
C PRO A 462 -21.94 -11.69 0.34
N PHE A 463 -21.56 -10.67 1.12
CA PHE A 463 -20.67 -10.83 2.26
C PHE A 463 -21.29 -11.69 3.36
N HIS A 464 -22.59 -11.52 3.63
CA HIS A 464 -23.34 -12.35 4.57
C HIS A 464 -23.56 -13.77 4.03
N LEU A 465 -23.85 -13.91 2.73
CA LEU A 465 -23.98 -15.21 2.07
C LEU A 465 -22.67 -16.00 2.13
N ASN A 466 -21.53 -15.38 1.82
CA ASN A 466 -20.21 -16.01 1.93
C ASN A 466 -19.92 -16.55 3.33
N ARG A 467 -20.19 -15.73 4.37
CA ARG A 467 -20.01 -16.17 5.77
C ARG A 467 -20.90 -17.36 6.11
N LEU A 468 -22.15 -17.35 5.65
CA LEU A 468 -23.09 -18.45 5.86
C LEU A 468 -22.66 -19.71 5.08
N GLY A 469 -22.22 -19.56 3.83
CA GLY A 469 -21.67 -20.64 3.01
C GLY A 469 -20.44 -21.30 3.67
N HIS A 470 -19.51 -20.49 4.17
CA HIS A 470 -18.36 -20.99 4.92
C HIS A 470 -18.77 -21.69 6.24
N ALA A 471 -19.81 -21.21 6.93
CA ALA A 471 -20.34 -21.89 8.11
C ALA A 471 -21.00 -23.24 7.77
N TYR A 472 -21.75 -23.34 6.67
CA TYR A 472 -22.25 -24.63 6.19
C TYR A 472 -21.13 -25.59 5.82
N PHE A 473 -20.06 -25.10 5.17
CA PHE A 473 -18.87 -25.89 4.91
C PHE A 473 -18.25 -26.46 6.20
N LYS A 474 -18.05 -25.62 7.23
CA LYS A 474 -17.52 -26.06 8.53
C LYS A 474 -18.46 -27.05 9.24
N ALA A 475 -19.77 -26.90 9.05
CA ALA A 475 -20.79 -27.83 9.52
C ALA A 475 -20.92 -29.10 8.66
N LYS A 476 -20.06 -29.30 7.65
CA LYS A 476 -20.08 -30.42 6.68
C LYS A 476 -21.38 -30.52 5.87
N GLN A 477 -22.12 -29.42 5.71
CA GLN A 477 -23.33 -29.33 4.91
C GLN A 477 -23.01 -28.78 3.51
N TYR A 478 -22.26 -29.54 2.71
CA TYR A 478 -21.64 -29.07 1.47
C TYR A 478 -22.63 -28.60 0.40
N ASN A 479 -23.75 -29.30 0.20
CA ASN A 479 -24.76 -28.90 -0.78
C ASN A 479 -25.42 -27.55 -0.42
N HIS A 480 -25.67 -27.32 0.86
CA HIS A 480 -26.17 -26.03 1.34
C HIS A 480 -25.12 -24.92 1.18
N ALA A 481 -23.85 -25.24 1.41
CA ALA A 481 -22.75 -24.30 1.17
C ALA A 481 -22.70 -23.86 -0.30
N LEU A 482 -22.71 -24.81 -1.25
CA LEU A 482 -22.68 -24.51 -2.69
C LEU A 482 -23.88 -23.67 -3.13
N LEU A 483 -25.10 -24.01 -2.70
CA LEU A 483 -26.30 -23.25 -3.06
C LEU A 483 -26.22 -21.79 -2.59
N ILE A 484 -25.73 -21.56 -1.37
CA ILE A 484 -25.58 -20.20 -0.83
C ILE A 484 -24.44 -19.45 -1.53
N LEU A 485 -23.31 -20.11 -1.82
CA LEU A 485 -22.18 -19.48 -2.50
C LEU A 485 -22.50 -19.12 -3.96
N ASP A 486 -23.24 -19.96 -4.68
CA ASP A 486 -23.75 -19.67 -6.03
C ASP A 486 -24.65 -18.42 -6.04
N SER A 487 -25.51 -18.28 -5.03
CA SER A 487 -26.32 -17.07 -4.88
C SER A 487 -25.48 -15.81 -4.61
N ALA A 488 -24.38 -15.93 -3.87
CA ALA A 488 -23.45 -14.82 -3.62
C ALA A 488 -22.71 -14.42 -4.90
N GLU A 489 -22.20 -15.40 -5.64
CA GLU A 489 -21.49 -15.24 -6.90
C GLU A 489 -22.33 -14.48 -7.94
N LYS A 490 -23.60 -14.89 -8.15
CA LYS A 490 -24.52 -14.23 -9.10
C LYS A 490 -24.69 -12.74 -8.82
N ILE A 491 -24.79 -12.36 -7.54
CA ILE A 491 -24.88 -10.94 -7.16
C ILE A 491 -23.54 -10.23 -7.40
N LEU A 492 -22.42 -10.85 -7.01
CA LEU A 492 -21.08 -10.26 -7.15
C LEU A 492 -20.72 -9.99 -8.61
N GLN A 493 -21.05 -10.91 -9.52
CA GLN A 493 -20.81 -10.76 -10.96
C GLN A 493 -21.49 -9.51 -11.56
N THR A 494 -22.56 -9.00 -10.95
CA THR A 494 -23.31 -7.83 -11.47
C THR A 494 -22.96 -6.52 -10.76
N LYS A 495 -22.36 -6.55 -9.56
CA LYS A 495 -22.21 -5.36 -8.69
C LYS A 495 -20.78 -5.00 -8.31
N MET A 496 -19.84 -5.92 -8.41
CA MET A 496 -18.45 -5.68 -8.03
C MET A 496 -17.56 -5.47 -9.26
N PRO A 497 -16.42 -4.75 -9.11
CA PRO A 497 -15.32 -4.88 -10.06
C PRO A 497 -14.99 -6.36 -10.28
N ILE A 498 -14.69 -6.75 -11.52
CA ILE A 498 -14.63 -8.17 -11.91
C ILE A 498 -13.61 -8.97 -11.09
N ASP A 499 -12.57 -8.31 -10.58
CA ASP A 499 -11.49 -8.91 -9.80
C ASP A 499 -11.53 -8.52 -8.31
N HIS A 500 -12.68 -8.10 -7.79
CA HIS A 500 -12.83 -7.74 -6.39
C HIS A 500 -12.52 -8.92 -5.44
N HIS A 501 -11.81 -8.63 -4.33
CA HIS A 501 -11.31 -9.67 -3.41
C HIS A 501 -12.43 -10.53 -2.78
N GLU A 502 -13.61 -9.96 -2.58
CA GLU A 502 -14.79 -10.70 -2.08
C GLU A 502 -15.25 -11.79 -3.07
N TYR A 503 -15.14 -11.55 -4.38
CA TYR A 503 -15.44 -12.57 -5.37
C TYR A 503 -14.41 -13.70 -5.31
N ALA A 504 -13.13 -13.34 -5.21
CA ALA A 504 -12.09 -14.34 -4.98
C ALA A 504 -12.25 -15.10 -3.65
N HIS A 505 -12.93 -14.53 -2.64
CA HIS A 505 -13.27 -15.22 -1.40
C HIS A 505 -14.40 -16.24 -1.58
N THR A 506 -15.45 -15.91 -2.34
CA THR A 506 -16.51 -16.85 -2.73
C THR A 506 -15.94 -18.04 -3.47
N LEU A 507 -15.16 -17.80 -4.53
CA LEU A 507 -14.53 -18.85 -5.35
C LEU A 507 -13.62 -19.74 -4.51
N HIS A 508 -12.79 -19.15 -3.63
CA HIS A 508 -11.95 -19.93 -2.72
C HIS A 508 -12.80 -20.82 -1.79
N THR A 509 -13.92 -20.32 -1.28
CA THR A 509 -14.80 -21.11 -0.42
C THR A 509 -15.47 -22.25 -1.20
N MET A 510 -15.87 -22.02 -2.46
CA MET A 510 -16.36 -23.08 -3.34
C MET A 510 -15.28 -24.13 -3.60
N GLY A 511 -14.03 -23.72 -3.83
CA GLY A 511 -12.88 -24.63 -3.94
C GLY A 511 -12.68 -25.51 -2.69
N LEU A 512 -12.83 -24.93 -1.49
CA LEU A 512 -12.79 -25.68 -0.23
C LEU A 512 -13.91 -26.73 -0.16
N VAL A 513 -15.12 -26.38 -0.60
CA VAL A 513 -16.27 -27.30 -0.59
C VAL A 513 -16.07 -28.44 -1.58
N TYR A 514 -15.63 -28.16 -2.81
CA TYR A 514 -15.38 -29.21 -3.81
C TYR A 514 -14.26 -30.16 -3.40
N ARG A 515 -13.20 -29.66 -2.77
CA ARG A 515 -12.16 -30.55 -2.23
C ARG A 515 -12.69 -31.45 -1.12
N ALA A 516 -13.57 -30.94 -0.26
CA ALA A 516 -14.20 -31.76 0.78
C ALA A 516 -15.26 -32.76 0.24
N LEU A 517 -15.62 -32.64 -1.04
CA LEU A 517 -16.40 -33.60 -1.81
C LEU A 517 -15.51 -34.51 -2.67
N ASP A 518 -14.19 -34.47 -2.48
CA ASP A 518 -13.18 -35.20 -3.27
C ASP A 518 -13.19 -34.88 -4.78
N ASP A 519 -13.75 -33.73 -5.19
CA ASP A 519 -13.70 -33.22 -6.56
C ASP A 519 -12.50 -32.26 -6.73
N ASP A 520 -11.30 -32.82 -6.68
CA ASP A 520 -10.03 -32.08 -6.80
C ASP A 520 -9.91 -31.34 -8.15
N LYS A 521 -10.60 -31.80 -9.19
CA LYS A 521 -10.60 -31.13 -10.50
C LYS A 521 -11.32 -29.80 -10.43
N LYS A 522 -12.55 -29.76 -9.89
CA LYS A 522 -13.26 -28.50 -9.69
C LYS A 522 -12.58 -27.62 -8.65
N ALA A 523 -12.11 -28.21 -7.55
CA ALA A 523 -11.39 -27.45 -6.52
C ALA A 523 -10.20 -26.67 -7.10
N LEU A 524 -9.41 -27.32 -7.97
CA LEU A 524 -8.28 -26.68 -8.64
C LEU A 524 -8.71 -25.50 -9.51
N ILE A 525 -9.77 -25.64 -10.31
CA ILE A 525 -10.31 -24.56 -11.16
C ILE A 525 -10.69 -23.35 -10.30
N TYR A 526 -11.47 -23.57 -9.23
CA TYR A 526 -11.92 -22.49 -8.35
C TYR A 526 -10.76 -21.83 -7.59
N PHE A 527 -9.77 -22.59 -7.14
CA PHE A 527 -8.59 -22.01 -6.48
C PHE A 527 -7.70 -21.24 -7.44
N GLN A 528 -7.49 -21.71 -8.67
CA GLN A 528 -6.73 -20.99 -9.69
C GLN A 528 -7.43 -19.69 -10.10
N GLU A 529 -8.76 -19.71 -10.27
CA GLU A 529 -9.50 -18.49 -10.57
C GLU A 529 -9.46 -17.50 -9.40
N ALA A 530 -9.64 -17.98 -8.16
CA ALA A 530 -9.49 -17.15 -6.96
C ALA A 530 -8.09 -16.56 -6.85
N LEU A 531 -7.04 -17.34 -7.17
CA LEU A 531 -5.66 -16.88 -7.16
C LEU A 531 -5.42 -15.80 -8.21
N ARG A 532 -5.90 -15.99 -9.44
CA ARG A 532 -5.80 -15.01 -10.53
C ARG A 532 -6.42 -13.67 -10.14
N LYS A 533 -7.63 -13.68 -9.58
CA LYS A 533 -8.31 -12.47 -9.09
C LYS A 533 -7.60 -11.81 -7.91
N ARG A 534 -7.04 -12.60 -6.99
CA ARG A 534 -6.24 -12.06 -5.88
C ARG A 534 -4.95 -11.42 -6.39
N HIS A 535 -4.30 -11.98 -7.40
CA HIS A 535 -3.09 -11.39 -7.98
C HIS A 535 -3.35 -10.05 -8.67
N SER A 536 -4.45 -9.91 -9.41
CA SER A 536 -4.74 -8.64 -10.09
C SER A 536 -5.12 -7.51 -9.13
N LEU A 537 -5.56 -7.81 -7.90
CA LEU A 537 -6.00 -6.80 -6.93
C LEU A 537 -5.11 -6.64 -5.68
N LEU A 538 -4.53 -7.72 -5.16
CA LEU A 538 -3.86 -7.74 -3.85
C LEU A 538 -2.34 -7.81 -4.00
N GLY A 539 -1.62 -7.05 -3.18
CA GLY A 539 -0.16 -7.05 -3.20
C GLY A 539 0.41 -8.46 -3.03
N LYS A 540 1.60 -8.73 -3.60
CA LYS A 540 2.25 -10.05 -3.60
C LYS A 540 2.37 -10.72 -2.21
N ASP A 541 2.42 -9.92 -1.15
CA ASP A 541 2.56 -10.37 0.24
C ASP A 541 1.22 -10.38 1.00
N HIS A 542 0.08 -10.38 0.29
CA HIS A 542 -1.23 -10.33 0.91
C HIS A 542 -1.62 -11.69 1.55
N PRO A 543 -2.10 -11.74 2.80
CA PRO A 543 -2.44 -13.00 3.48
C PRO A 543 -3.40 -13.92 2.72
N TYR A 544 -4.39 -13.35 2.01
CA TYR A 544 -5.30 -14.14 1.17
C TYR A 544 -4.59 -14.89 0.02
N LEU A 545 -3.46 -14.41 -0.51
CA LEU A 545 -2.69 -15.20 -1.48
C LEU A 545 -2.14 -16.46 -0.80
N ALA A 546 -1.59 -16.31 0.41
CA ALA A 546 -1.06 -17.42 1.19
C ALA A 546 -2.11 -18.52 1.46
N CYS A 547 -3.34 -18.12 1.82
CA CYS A 547 -4.41 -19.08 2.04
C CYS A 547 -4.70 -19.89 0.77
N THR A 548 -4.74 -19.28 -0.43
CA THR A 548 -4.98 -20.03 -1.68
C THR A 548 -3.79 -20.90 -2.08
N TYR A 549 -2.57 -20.38 -1.97
CA TYR A 549 -1.36 -21.17 -2.23
C TYR A 549 -1.31 -22.43 -1.37
N TYR A 550 -1.66 -22.33 -0.09
CA TYR A 550 -1.73 -23.50 0.79
C TYR A 550 -2.77 -24.53 0.32
N GLN A 551 -3.95 -24.10 -0.17
CA GLN A 551 -4.93 -25.05 -0.68
C GLN A 551 -4.48 -25.70 -1.99
N LEU A 552 -3.81 -24.96 -2.87
CA LEU A 552 -3.21 -25.50 -4.10
C LEU A 552 -2.10 -26.51 -3.78
N SER A 553 -1.22 -26.22 -2.82
CA SER A 553 -0.18 -27.18 -2.40
C SER A 553 -0.78 -28.49 -1.89
N LEU A 554 -1.91 -28.44 -1.18
CA LEU A 554 -2.58 -29.65 -0.71
C LEU A 554 -3.11 -30.51 -1.88
N ILE A 555 -3.68 -29.88 -2.93
CA ILE A 555 -4.17 -30.62 -4.11
C ILE A 555 -3.01 -31.21 -4.91
N HIS A 556 -1.92 -30.46 -5.10
CA HIS A 556 -0.75 -31.00 -5.80
C HIS A 556 -0.10 -32.14 -5.00
N ASN A 557 -0.10 -32.05 -3.66
CA ASN A 557 0.35 -33.15 -2.80
C ASN A 557 -0.52 -34.41 -2.94
N THR A 558 -1.86 -34.29 -2.98
CA THR A 558 -2.75 -35.47 -3.18
C THR A 558 -2.57 -36.12 -4.54
N ARG A 559 -2.10 -35.36 -5.54
CA ARG A 559 -1.76 -35.85 -6.89
C ARG A 559 -0.32 -36.36 -7.03
N ALA A 560 0.46 -36.40 -5.94
CA ALA A 560 1.88 -36.74 -5.94
C ALA A 560 2.76 -35.81 -6.81
N GLU A 561 2.31 -34.59 -7.07
CA GLU A 561 3.04 -33.53 -7.77
C GLU A 561 3.88 -32.72 -6.77
N TYR A 562 4.83 -33.38 -6.11
CA TYR A 562 5.50 -32.87 -4.90
C TYR A 562 6.30 -31.58 -5.12
N GLU A 563 6.98 -31.42 -6.26
CA GLU A 563 7.74 -30.20 -6.57
C GLU A 563 6.83 -28.96 -6.66
N ILE A 564 5.67 -29.11 -7.31
CA ILE A 564 4.67 -28.04 -7.43
C ILE A 564 4.06 -27.75 -6.04
N ALA A 565 3.78 -28.79 -5.26
CA ALA A 565 3.28 -28.64 -3.89
C ALA A 565 4.29 -27.89 -2.99
N LEU A 566 5.58 -28.19 -3.12
CA LEU A 566 6.68 -27.55 -2.40
C LEU A 566 6.79 -26.06 -2.73
N ASP A 567 6.73 -25.69 -4.01
CA ASP A 567 6.74 -24.28 -4.44
C ASP A 567 5.57 -23.50 -3.83
N TYR A 568 4.35 -24.05 -3.93
CA TYR A 568 3.17 -23.38 -3.39
C TYR A 568 3.18 -23.25 -1.86
N VAL A 569 3.59 -24.30 -1.12
CA VAL A 569 3.65 -24.20 0.35
C VAL A 569 4.72 -23.21 0.79
N GLN A 570 5.84 -23.12 0.07
CA GLN A 570 6.90 -22.15 0.35
C GLN A 570 6.41 -20.71 0.11
N LYS A 571 5.72 -20.46 -1.01
CA LYS A 571 5.07 -19.16 -1.29
C LYS A 571 4.08 -18.77 -0.20
N SER A 572 3.26 -19.71 0.25
CA SER A 572 2.33 -19.49 1.37
C SER A 572 3.07 -19.14 2.66
N LEU A 573 4.09 -19.94 3.02
CA LEU A 573 4.83 -19.78 4.25
C LEU A 573 5.58 -18.43 4.32
N ASN A 574 6.20 -18.01 3.22
CA ASN A 574 6.90 -16.72 3.14
C ASN A 574 5.97 -15.55 3.50
N ILE A 575 4.75 -15.55 2.96
CA ILE A 575 3.76 -14.51 3.25
C ILE A 575 3.28 -14.61 4.71
N GLN A 576 2.97 -15.82 5.18
CA GLN A 576 2.46 -16.04 6.54
C GLN A 576 3.47 -15.64 7.62
N LEU A 577 4.76 -15.87 7.40
CA LEU A 577 5.83 -15.46 8.32
C LEU A 577 5.90 -13.93 8.48
N ILE A 578 5.59 -13.18 7.42
CA ILE A 578 5.59 -11.72 7.42
C ILE A 578 4.32 -11.16 8.07
N LYS A 579 3.16 -11.78 7.78
CA LYS A 579 1.85 -11.17 8.06
C LYS A 579 1.08 -11.75 9.25
N LEU A 580 1.41 -12.96 9.69
CA LEU A 580 0.68 -13.65 10.75
C LEU A 580 1.52 -13.77 12.03
N PRO A 581 0.90 -13.73 13.22
CA PRO A 581 1.58 -14.06 14.47
C PRO A 581 2.15 -15.48 14.44
N HIS A 582 3.29 -15.73 15.10
CA HIS A 582 3.91 -17.06 15.16
C HIS A 582 3.00 -18.16 15.74
N THR A 583 1.97 -17.78 16.50
CA THR A 583 1.00 -18.70 17.11
C THR A 583 -0.14 -19.10 16.19
N HIS A 584 -0.30 -18.43 15.04
CA HIS A 584 -1.43 -18.60 14.13
C HIS A 584 -1.50 -20.03 13.56
N SER A 585 -2.70 -20.61 13.50
CA SER A 585 -2.89 -22.00 13.07
C SER A 585 -2.42 -22.26 11.64
N GLU A 586 -2.76 -21.38 10.69
CA GLU A 586 -2.33 -21.52 9.29
C GLU A 586 -0.81 -21.60 9.13
N LEU A 587 -0.04 -20.81 9.88
CA LEU A 587 1.42 -20.88 9.85
C LEU A 587 1.93 -22.24 10.33
N LYS A 588 1.30 -22.82 11.37
CA LYS A 588 1.65 -24.16 11.86
C LYS A 588 1.35 -25.23 10.81
N LEU A 589 0.19 -25.12 10.14
CA LEU A 589 -0.22 -26.05 9.09
C LEU A 589 0.73 -26.03 7.88
N SER A 590 1.11 -24.85 7.40
CA SER A 590 2.07 -24.72 6.30
C SER A 590 3.45 -25.28 6.65
N ARG A 591 3.93 -25.04 7.88
CA ARG A 591 5.21 -25.61 8.36
C ARG A 591 5.17 -27.14 8.42
N GLU A 592 4.08 -27.69 8.90
CA GLU A 592 3.90 -29.14 8.96
C GLU A 592 3.84 -29.77 7.56
N LEU A 593 3.09 -29.15 6.64
CA LEU A 593 3.01 -29.61 5.26
C LEU A 593 4.37 -29.55 4.55
N LEU A 594 5.12 -28.47 4.74
CA LEU A 594 6.48 -28.33 4.17
C LEU A 594 7.40 -29.46 4.65
N ARG A 595 7.41 -29.78 5.95
CA ARG A 595 8.22 -30.88 6.49
C ARG A 595 7.86 -32.23 5.88
N ARG A 596 6.57 -32.50 5.70
CA ARG A 596 6.10 -33.75 5.09
C ARG A 596 6.52 -33.86 3.64
N LEU A 597 6.36 -32.79 2.87
CA LEU A 597 6.77 -32.75 1.47
C LEU A 597 8.29 -32.92 1.29
N GLN A 598 9.09 -32.36 2.20
CA GLN A 598 10.54 -32.53 2.20
C GLN A 598 11.00 -33.97 2.50
N GLN A 599 10.15 -34.81 3.10
CA GLN A 599 10.46 -36.24 3.30
C GLN A 599 10.23 -37.08 2.04
N HIS A 600 9.58 -36.52 1.02
CA HIS A 600 9.35 -37.16 -0.27
C HIS A 600 10.40 -36.77 -1.34
N GLN A 601 11.32 -35.86 -1.01
CA GLN A 601 12.56 -35.60 -1.76
C GLN A 601 13.67 -36.50 -1.24
#